data_AF-A0A917XF90-F1
#
_entry.id   AF-A0A917XF90-F1
#
_cell.length_a   1.000
_cell.length_b   1.000
_cell.length_c   1.000
_cell.angle_alpha   90.00
_cell.angle_beta   90.00
_cell.angle_gamma   90.00
#
_symmetry.space_group_name_H-M   'P 1'
#
loop_
_entity.id
_entity.type
_entity.pdbx_description
1 polymer ?
#
loop_
_entity_poly.entity_id
_entity_poly.type
_entity_poly.pdbx_seq_one_letter_code
_entity_poly.pdbx_strand_id
1 'polypeptide(L)'
;MTICYQSGSDAVTGASDEWIGDGLDATGTDFGLWVSGIDYIAGWRDARESADRLNRAFLGAGFELSELRAVGSTYDDGRGAVRFVGWPGAVERLAALLEARADGDGGAA
;
A
#
# COMPACT_ATOMS: atom_id res chain seq x y z
N MET A 1 -32.87 9.04 -25.10
CA MET A 1 -33.39 7.79 -25.71
C MET A 1 -34.06 7.00 -24.59
N THR A 2 -35.30 6.56 -24.83
CA THR A 2 -36.21 5.66 -24.09
C THR A 2 -35.93 5.26 -22.63
N ILE A 3 -36.99 5.39 -21.82
CA ILE A 3 -37.12 5.09 -20.38
C ILE A 3 -37.75 3.69 -20.16
N CYS A 4 -37.74 3.22 -18.90
CA CYS A 4 -38.62 2.20 -18.24
C CYS A 4 -38.06 0.76 -18.21
N TYR A 5 -38.38 -0.17 -17.29
CA TYR A 5 -39.47 -0.37 -16.28
C TYR A 5 -39.02 -1.50 -15.29
N GLN A 6 -39.63 -1.86 -14.15
CA GLN A 6 -40.16 -1.16 -12.95
C GLN A 6 -40.49 -2.23 -11.86
N SER A 7 -40.50 -1.88 -10.56
CA SER A 7 -41.15 -2.62 -9.44
C SER A 7 -40.41 -3.81 -8.77
N GLY A 8 -40.58 -3.96 -7.45
CA GLY A 8 -40.12 -5.14 -6.69
C GLY A 8 -39.63 -4.90 -5.25
N SER A 9 -40.30 -4.08 -4.44
CA SER A 9 -39.96 -3.90 -3.02
C SER A 9 -40.73 -4.88 -2.12
N ASP A 10 -40.20 -6.09 -1.97
CA ASP A 10 -40.61 -7.04 -0.93
C ASP A 10 -39.42 -7.33 0.00
N ALA A 11 -39.69 -7.44 1.29
CA ALA A 11 -38.66 -7.39 2.31
C ALA A 11 -37.81 -8.67 2.37
N VAL A 12 -36.48 -8.51 2.30
CA VAL A 12 -35.55 -9.45 2.93
C VAL A 12 -34.67 -8.70 3.93
N THR A 13 -34.87 -8.99 5.21
CA THR A 13 -33.93 -8.59 6.27
C THR A 13 -32.83 -9.64 6.30
N GLY A 14 -31.63 -9.27 5.88
CA GLY A 14 -30.48 -10.17 5.83
C GLY A 14 -29.18 -9.39 5.70
N ALA A 15 -28.57 -9.09 6.86
CA ALA A 15 -27.20 -8.66 7.11
C ALA A 15 -26.44 -7.82 6.05
N SER A 16 -26.01 -6.63 6.47
CA SER A 16 -25.05 -5.80 5.74
C SER A 16 -23.66 -6.46 5.66
N ASP A 17 -23.39 -7.19 4.57
CA ASP A 17 -22.01 -7.42 4.10
C ASP A 17 -21.64 -6.34 3.07
N GLU A 18 -21.51 -5.12 3.56
CA GLU A 18 -21.10 -3.94 2.78
C GLU A 18 -19.59 -3.99 2.53
N TRP A 19 -19.22 -4.55 1.37
CA TRP A 19 -17.97 -4.31 0.65
C TRP A 19 -16.67 -4.37 1.48
N ILE A 20 -16.17 -5.58 1.74
CA ILE A 20 -14.73 -5.80 1.99
C ILE A 20 -14.06 -6.27 0.71
N GLY A 21 -13.51 -5.29 -0.01
CA GLY A 21 -12.72 -5.46 -1.22
C GLY A 21 -11.78 -4.26 -1.34
N ASP A 22 -10.77 -4.21 -0.46
CA ASP A 22 -9.60 -3.33 -0.65
C ASP A 22 -8.99 -3.72 -2.01
N GLY A 23 -8.73 -2.73 -2.88
CA GLY A 23 -8.40 -2.90 -4.31
C GLY A 23 -6.99 -3.44 -4.56
N LEU A 24 -6.56 -4.38 -3.73
CA LEU A 24 -5.23 -4.95 -3.62
C LEU A 24 -5.24 -6.44 -3.99
N ASP A 25 -6.01 -6.83 -5.01
CA ASP A 25 -5.62 -7.98 -5.85
C ASP A 25 -4.41 -7.55 -6.69
N ALA A 26 -3.26 -7.40 -6.00
CA ALA A 26 -1.97 -7.44 -6.63
C ALA A 26 -1.76 -8.87 -7.13
N THR A 27 -2.30 -9.12 -8.33
CA THR A 27 -2.33 -10.39 -9.07
C THR A 27 -1.39 -11.43 -8.48
N GLY A 28 -1.96 -12.38 -7.73
CA GLY A 28 -1.23 -13.39 -6.95
C GLY A 28 -0.50 -14.43 -7.80
N THR A 29 0.41 -14.00 -8.67
CA THR A 29 1.40 -14.85 -9.33
C THR A 29 2.50 -15.18 -8.30
N ASP A 30 2.73 -16.49 -8.12
CA ASP A 30 3.71 -17.10 -7.21
C ASP A 30 3.43 -17.11 -5.69
N PHE A 31 2.17 -17.32 -5.31
CA PHE A 31 1.87 -18.12 -4.11
C PHE A 31 2.10 -19.63 -4.38
N GLY A 32 3.34 -20.04 -4.72
CA GLY A 32 3.57 -21.42 -5.19
C GLY A 32 4.97 -22.03 -5.04
N LEU A 33 6.05 -21.25 -5.11
CA LEU A 33 7.41 -21.79 -5.19
C LEU A 33 8.32 -21.31 -4.05
N TRP A 34 8.19 -21.96 -2.89
CA TRP A 34 9.23 -21.92 -1.86
C TRP A 34 10.49 -22.63 -2.39
N VAL A 35 11.46 -21.87 -2.90
CA VAL A 35 12.74 -22.43 -3.36
C VAL A 35 13.61 -22.75 -2.16
N SER A 36 13.92 -24.03 -1.97
CA SER A 36 14.82 -24.47 -0.90
C SER A 36 16.22 -23.86 -1.08
N GLY A 37 16.75 -23.26 -0.02
CA GLY A 37 18.06 -22.58 -0.02
C GLY A 37 17.99 -21.04 -0.13
N ILE A 38 16.81 -20.46 -0.36
CA ILE A 38 16.59 -19.00 -0.33
C ILE A 38 16.01 -18.59 1.03
N ASP A 39 16.63 -17.62 1.70
CA ASP A 39 16.14 -17.09 2.99
C ASP A 39 15.14 -15.94 2.79
N TYR A 40 13.92 -16.33 2.41
CA TYR A 40 12.78 -15.42 2.28
C TYR A 40 12.45 -14.65 3.58
N ILE A 41 12.80 -15.22 4.73
CA ILE A 41 12.46 -14.66 6.05
C ILE A 41 13.44 -13.56 6.45
N ALA A 42 14.74 -13.73 6.18
CA ALA A 42 15.72 -12.65 6.35
C ALA A 42 15.36 -11.44 5.48
N GLY A 43 15.15 -11.64 4.17
CA GLY A 43 14.73 -10.57 3.26
C GLY A 43 13.44 -9.88 3.69
N TRP A 44 12.43 -10.64 4.13
CA TRP A 44 11.19 -10.07 4.66
C TRP A 44 11.41 -9.22 5.91
N ARG A 45 12.25 -9.68 6.86
CA ARG A 45 12.50 -8.98 8.13
C ARG A 45 13.18 -7.64 7.92
N ASP A 46 14.22 -7.60 7.09
CA ASP A 46 14.96 -6.37 6.77
C ASP A 46 14.06 -5.35 6.05
N ALA A 47 13.22 -5.83 5.13
CA ALA A 47 12.19 -5.03 4.47
C ALA A 47 11.13 -4.52 5.46
N ARG A 48 10.69 -5.35 6.40
CA ARG A 48 9.70 -4.97 7.42
C ARG A 48 10.24 -3.91 8.38
N GLU A 49 11.48 -4.04 8.86
CA GLU A 49 12.11 -3.01 9.69
C GLU A 49 12.24 -1.67 8.94
N SER A 50 12.64 -1.73 7.67
CA SER A 50 12.72 -0.56 6.78
C SER A 50 11.35 0.09 6.57
N ALA A 51 10.30 -0.69 6.36
CA ALA A 51 8.92 -0.20 6.24
C ALA A 51 8.40 0.42 7.55
N ASP A 52 8.63 -0.22 8.70
CA ASP A 52 8.24 0.32 10.01
C ASP A 52 9.00 1.64 10.32
N ARG A 53 10.26 1.78 9.89
CA ARG A 53 11.00 3.05 9.94
C ARG A 53 10.38 4.12 9.04
N LEU A 54 9.98 3.77 7.82
CA LEU A 54 9.34 4.70 6.88
C LEU A 54 7.96 5.16 7.38
N ASN A 55 7.16 4.26 7.97
CA ASN A 55 5.89 4.59 8.61
C ASN A 55 6.07 5.60 9.77
N ARG A 56 7.11 5.48 10.58
CA ARG A 56 7.45 6.48 11.61
C ARG A 56 7.85 7.83 10.99
N ALA A 57 8.51 7.84 9.85
CA ALA A 57 8.86 9.08 9.14
C ALA A 57 7.63 9.75 8.53
N PHE A 58 6.68 8.99 7.96
CA PHE A 58 5.40 9.50 7.48
C PHE A 58 4.60 10.18 8.60
N LEU A 59 4.47 9.54 9.76
CA LEU A 59 3.85 10.14 10.95
C LEU A 59 4.57 11.44 11.38
N GLY A 60 5.91 11.44 11.38
CA GLY A 60 6.71 12.62 11.71
C GLY A 60 6.59 13.77 10.69
N ALA A 61 6.24 13.46 9.45
CA ALA A 61 5.97 14.41 8.37
C ALA A 61 4.48 14.85 8.29
N GLY A 62 3.62 14.37 9.19
CA GLY A 62 2.21 14.77 9.26
C GLY A 62 1.25 13.96 8.39
N PHE A 63 1.67 12.81 7.88
CA PHE A 63 0.77 11.86 7.19
C PHE A 63 0.12 10.92 8.19
N GLU A 64 -1.12 10.50 7.90
CA GLU A 64 -1.74 9.39 8.62
C GLU A 64 -1.45 8.03 7.94
N LEU A 65 -1.31 6.95 8.73
CA LEU A 65 -1.13 5.60 8.19
C LEU A 65 -2.42 5.02 7.55
N SER A 66 -3.54 5.72 7.70
CA SER A 66 -4.80 5.51 6.97
C SER A 66 -4.69 5.97 5.50
N GLU A 67 -3.93 7.03 5.24
CA GLU A 67 -3.79 7.63 3.91
C GLU A 67 -2.50 7.24 3.18
N LEU A 68 -1.45 6.83 3.90
CA LEU A 68 -0.15 6.46 3.35
C LEU A 68 0.57 5.44 4.26
N ARG A 69 0.73 4.19 3.81
CA ARG A 69 1.37 3.11 4.59
C ARG A 69 2.42 2.34 3.78
N ALA A 70 3.57 2.08 4.40
CA ALA A 70 4.62 1.20 3.91
C ALA A 70 4.51 -0.21 4.52
N VAL A 71 4.83 -1.23 3.74
CA VAL A 71 4.84 -2.65 4.13
C VAL A 71 6.10 -3.35 3.60
N GLY A 72 6.64 -4.28 4.41
CA GLY A 72 7.71 -5.18 3.99
C GLY A 72 7.16 -6.33 3.14
N SER A 73 7.83 -6.61 2.04
CA SER A 73 7.55 -7.68 1.08
C SER A 73 8.88 -8.37 0.71
N THR A 74 8.81 -9.52 0.05
CA THR A 74 9.97 -10.25 -0.45
C THR A 74 9.70 -10.65 -1.89
N TYR A 75 10.73 -10.61 -2.73
CA TYR A 75 10.68 -11.16 -4.10
C TYR A 75 10.88 -12.69 -4.08
N ASP A 76 10.63 -13.31 -5.23
CA ASP A 76 10.83 -14.74 -5.54
C ASP A 76 12.28 -15.20 -5.35
N ASP A 77 13.24 -14.30 -5.51
CA ASP A 77 14.67 -14.50 -5.25
C ASP A 77 15.10 -14.28 -3.77
N GLY A 78 14.13 -14.01 -2.88
CA GLY A 78 14.39 -13.80 -1.45
C GLY A 78 14.82 -12.39 -1.07
N ARG A 79 14.99 -11.45 -2.02
CA ARG A 79 15.33 -10.06 -1.68
C ARG A 79 14.17 -9.33 -1.03
N GLY A 80 14.47 -8.65 0.08
CA GLY A 80 13.53 -7.75 0.75
C GLY A 80 13.16 -6.53 -0.11
N ALA A 81 11.89 -6.12 -0.02
CA ALA A 81 11.34 -4.99 -0.75
C ALA A 81 10.37 -4.18 0.13
N VAL A 82 10.54 -2.86 0.18
CA VAL A 82 9.54 -1.97 0.79
C VAL A 82 8.57 -1.53 -0.30
N ARG A 83 7.29 -1.83 -0.12
CA ARG A 83 6.19 -1.33 -0.97
C ARG A 83 5.35 -0.38 -0.13
N PHE A 84 4.78 0.67 -0.72
CA PHE A 84 3.82 1.52 -0.03
C PHE A 84 2.57 1.71 -0.87
N VAL A 85 1.45 1.96 -0.18
CA VAL A 85 0.17 2.34 -0.79
C VAL A 85 -0.30 3.62 -0.13
N GLY A 86 -0.93 4.48 -0.91
CA GLY A 86 -1.52 5.71 -0.39
C GLY A 86 -2.52 6.32 -1.36
N TRP A 87 -3.34 7.23 -0.83
CA TRP A 87 -4.30 7.97 -1.63
C TRP A 87 -3.55 8.97 -2.53
N PRO A 88 -4.03 9.27 -3.75
CA PRO A 88 -3.32 10.15 -4.67
C PRO A 88 -2.88 11.47 -4.04
N GLY A 89 -3.77 12.16 -3.32
CA GLY A 89 -3.44 13.41 -2.63
C GLY A 89 -2.39 13.30 -1.52
N ALA A 90 -2.22 12.13 -0.89
CA ALA A 90 -1.13 11.89 0.06
C ALA A 90 0.19 11.60 -0.68
N VAL A 91 0.15 10.90 -1.82
CA VAL A 91 1.32 10.65 -2.67
C VAL A 91 1.86 11.96 -3.28
N GLU A 92 0.99 12.86 -3.76
CA GLU A 92 1.40 14.19 -4.24
C GLU A 92 2.08 15.02 -3.14
N ARG A 93 1.55 15.01 -1.90
CA ARG A 93 2.20 15.68 -0.77
C ARG A 93 3.55 15.06 -0.41
N LEU A 94 3.70 13.74 -0.55
CA LEU A 94 4.99 13.07 -0.35
C LEU A 94 6.01 13.48 -1.42
N ALA A 95 5.60 13.55 -2.69
CA ALA A 95 6.45 14.01 -3.78
C ALA A 95 6.96 15.44 -3.53
N ALA A 96 6.05 16.37 -3.24
CA ALA A 96 6.39 17.77 -2.94
C ALA A 96 7.34 17.92 -1.74
N LEU A 97 7.22 17.07 -0.72
CA LEU A 97 8.14 17.06 0.44
C LEU A 97 9.55 16.60 0.04
N LEU A 98 9.66 15.57 -0.80
CA LEU A 98 10.93 15.06 -1.29
C LEU A 98 11.62 16.07 -2.22
N GLU A 99 10.88 16.71 -3.11
CA GLU A 99 11.34 17.79 -3.99
C GLU A 99 11.89 18.97 -3.18
N ALA A 100 11.10 19.49 -2.22
CA ALA A 100 11.52 20.59 -1.36
C ALA A 100 12.79 20.27 -0.55
N ARG A 101 13.00 19.00 -0.17
CA ARG A 101 14.24 18.58 0.52
C ARG A 101 15.43 18.51 -0.43
N ALA A 102 15.24 18.09 -1.68
CA ALA A 102 16.28 18.04 -2.71
C ALA A 102 16.74 19.46 -3.10
N ASP A 103 15.80 20.38 -3.35
CA ASP A 103 16.10 21.78 -3.65
C ASP A 103 16.85 22.47 -2.50
N GLY A 104 16.47 22.15 -1.25
CA GLY A 104 17.13 22.66 -0.05
C GLY A 104 18.54 22.12 0.21
N ASP A 105 18.97 21.05 -0.48
CA ASP A 105 20.33 20.49 -0.36
C ASP A 105 21.32 21.08 -1.37
N GLY A 106 20.83 21.70 -2.45
CA GLY A 106 21.65 22.42 -3.45
C GLY A 106 22.31 23.72 -2.94
N GLY A 107 22.20 24.01 -1.64
CA GLY A 107 22.59 25.25 -0.98
C GLY A 107 23.82 25.17 -0.06
N ALA A 108 24.64 24.12 -0.16
CA ALA A 108 25.93 24.05 0.55
C ALA A 108 26.99 23.36 -0.32
N ALA A 109 28.04 24.11 -0.66
CA ALA A 109 29.26 23.63 -1.32
C ALA A 109 30.38 23.36 -0.31
#